data_AF-A0A2V6KVM8-F1
#
_entry.id   AF-A0A2V6KVM8-F1
#
_cell.length_a   1.000
_cell.length_b   1.000
_cell.length_c   1.000
_cell.angle_alpha   90.00
_cell.angle_beta   90.00
_cell.angle_gamma   90.00
#
_symmetry.space_group_name_H-M   'P 1'
#
loop_
_entity.id
_entity.type
_entity.pdbx_description
1 polymer ?
#
loop_
_entity_poly.entity_id
_entity_poly.type
_entity_poly.pdbx_seq_one_letter_code
_entity_poly.pdbx_strand_id
1 'polypeptide(L)'
;SPRVRVGGYAILGRTIDKCRALVAGNIGEYHFDCPLDNTLFGFKDVKGDDFKAQIEQGVSDQEIVEWLNQNGEKKTAEEIKRWADEVEGSSLYHHPEKRDFFSEEVNKLGLDPSKTTTFEWLEVDDRVSHAQEAA
;
A
#
# COMPACT_ATOMS: atom_id res chain seq x y z
N SER A 1 3.49 -7.58 5.20
CA SER A 1 3.76 -6.32 5.92
C SER A 1 3.90 -5.17 4.93
N PRO A 2 3.42 -3.95 5.25
CA PRO A 2 3.64 -2.73 4.46
C PRO A 2 5.11 -2.32 4.32
N ARG A 3 6.01 -2.76 5.23
CA ARG A 3 7.45 -2.43 5.20
C ARG A 3 8.24 -3.25 4.18
N VAL A 4 7.66 -4.30 3.62
CA VAL A 4 8.31 -5.08 2.56
C VAL A 4 8.24 -4.28 1.25
N ARG A 5 9.41 -3.82 0.79
CA ARG A 5 9.53 -3.12 -0.49
C ARG A 5 9.72 -4.13 -1.63
N VAL A 6 8.97 -3.94 -2.71
CA VAL A 6 9.08 -4.74 -3.94
C VAL A 6 9.68 -3.82 -5.01
N GLY A 7 10.83 -4.19 -5.59
CA GLY A 7 11.56 -3.33 -6.53
C GLY A 7 11.99 -1.97 -5.96
N GLY A 8 12.08 -1.84 -4.63
CA GLY A 8 12.35 -0.56 -3.95
C GLY A 8 11.12 0.30 -3.67
N TYR A 9 9.97 -0.03 -4.24
CA TYR A 9 8.72 0.69 -4.01
C TYR A 9 8.08 0.28 -2.67
N ALA A 10 7.74 1.26 -1.85
CA ALA A 10 6.85 1.08 -0.71
C ALA A 10 5.43 0.72 -1.19
N ILE A 11 4.68 -0.02 -0.37
CA ILE A 11 3.28 -0.44 -0.61
C ILE A 11 3.04 -1.38 -1.80
N LEU A 12 3.94 -1.45 -2.80
CA LEU A 12 3.74 -2.23 -4.03
C LEU A 12 3.34 -3.68 -3.76
N GLY A 13 3.99 -4.39 -2.84
CA GLY A 13 3.62 -5.77 -2.49
C GLY A 13 2.16 -5.89 -2.06
N ARG A 14 1.69 -5.01 -1.16
CA ARG A 14 0.28 -4.97 -0.72
C ARG A 14 -0.67 -4.63 -1.87
N THR A 15 -0.27 -3.72 -2.76
CA THR A 15 -1.08 -3.35 -3.94
C THR A 15 -1.22 -4.53 -4.90
N ILE A 16 -0.14 -5.27 -5.15
CA ILE A 16 -0.14 -6.51 -5.95
C ILE A 16 -1.09 -7.53 -5.31
N ASP A 17 -0.95 -7.81 -4.02
CA ASP A 17 -1.75 -8.81 -3.32
C ASP A 17 -3.25 -8.47 -3.37
N LYS A 18 -3.61 -7.21 -3.08
CA LYS A 18 -5.00 -6.74 -3.19
C LYS A 18 -5.54 -6.85 -4.60
N CYS A 19 -4.74 -6.48 -5.61
CA CYS A 19 -5.17 -6.55 -7.00
C CYS A 19 -5.39 -8.00 -7.44
N ARG A 20 -4.48 -8.91 -7.07
CA ARG A 20 -4.64 -10.36 -7.31
C ARG A 20 -5.89 -10.91 -6.62
N ALA A 21 -6.14 -10.50 -5.38
CA ALA A 21 -7.34 -10.93 -4.65
C ALA A 21 -8.63 -10.37 -5.29
N LEU A 22 -8.61 -9.14 -5.81
CA LEU A 22 -9.72 -8.59 -6.60
C LEU A 22 -9.97 -9.43 -7.85
N VAL A 23 -8.92 -9.70 -8.64
CA VAL A 23 -9.01 -10.46 -9.89
C VAL A 23 -9.48 -11.89 -9.65
N ALA A 24 -9.07 -12.52 -8.55
CA ALA A 24 -9.52 -13.85 -8.15
C ALA A 24 -10.93 -13.88 -7.52
N GLY A 25 -11.55 -12.72 -7.28
CA GLY A 25 -12.88 -12.63 -6.65
C GLY A 25 -12.90 -12.94 -5.16
N ASN A 26 -11.76 -12.84 -4.46
CA ASN A 26 -11.60 -13.19 -3.05
C ASN A 26 -10.97 -12.05 -2.20
N ILE A 27 -11.25 -10.80 -2.56
CA ILE A 27 -10.67 -9.63 -1.90
C ILE A 27 -11.14 -9.39 -0.45
N GLY A 28 -12.28 -9.97 -0.05
CA GLY A 28 -12.83 -9.78 1.30
C GLY A 28 -13.18 -8.31 1.56
N GLU A 29 -12.75 -7.77 2.70
CA GLU A 29 -12.98 -6.37 3.10
C GLU A 29 -11.95 -5.39 2.53
N TYR A 30 -10.90 -5.90 1.89
CA TYR A 30 -9.89 -5.05 1.27
C TYR A 30 -10.44 -4.35 0.03
N HIS A 31 -9.90 -3.17 -0.24
CA HIS A 31 -10.23 -2.39 -1.43
C HIS A 31 -8.95 -2.13 -2.22
N PHE A 32 -8.91 -2.61 -3.46
CA PHE A 32 -7.90 -2.23 -4.44
C PHE A 32 -8.17 -0.81 -4.93
N ASP A 33 -7.12 -0.11 -5.36
CA ASP A 33 -7.17 1.29 -5.78
C ASP A 33 -7.66 2.22 -4.65
N CYS A 34 -7.30 1.89 -3.41
CA CYS A 34 -7.63 2.70 -2.25
C CYS A 34 -6.67 3.91 -2.13
N PRO A 35 -6.93 4.86 -1.21
CA PRO A 35 -6.07 6.04 -1.04
C PRO A 35 -4.59 5.72 -0.78
N LEU A 36 -4.27 4.55 -0.21
CA LEU A 36 -2.89 4.12 0.02
C LEU A 36 -2.22 3.62 -1.28
N ASP A 37 -2.92 2.84 -2.11
CA ASP A 37 -2.42 2.44 -3.44
C ASP A 37 -2.19 3.66 -4.32
N ASN A 38 -3.08 4.65 -4.21
CA ASN A 38 -2.99 5.89 -4.97
C ASN A 38 -1.74 6.73 -4.63
N THR A 39 -1.09 6.49 -3.49
CA THR A 39 0.23 7.11 -3.23
C THR A 39 1.30 6.61 -4.20
N LEU A 40 1.25 5.32 -4.56
CA LEU A 40 2.15 4.69 -5.54
C LEU A 40 1.72 5.09 -6.96
N PHE A 41 0.43 4.98 -7.28
CA PHE A 41 -0.09 5.30 -8.61
C PHE A 41 0.14 6.77 -8.96
N GLY A 42 -0.12 7.68 -8.03
CA GLY A 42 0.19 9.11 -8.19
C GLY A 42 1.68 9.40 -8.31
N PHE A 43 2.55 8.70 -7.56
CA PHE A 43 4.00 8.86 -7.68
C PHE A 43 4.52 8.46 -9.06
N LYS A 44 3.94 7.41 -9.66
CA LYS A 44 4.34 6.91 -10.98
C LYS A 44 3.49 7.46 -12.12
N ASP A 45 2.49 8.29 -11.86
CA ASP A 45 1.51 8.77 -12.84
C ASP A 45 0.93 7.63 -13.70
N VAL A 46 0.47 6.57 -13.02
CA VAL A 46 -0.20 5.41 -13.62
C VAL A 46 -1.60 5.27 -13.05
N LYS A 47 -2.50 4.58 -13.75
CA LYS A 47 -3.86 4.31 -13.25
C LYS A 47 -3.94 2.92 -12.63
N GLY A 48 -4.81 2.78 -11.62
CA GLY A 48 -5.12 1.48 -11.02
C GLY A 48 -5.63 0.46 -12.06
N ASP A 49 -6.42 0.90 -13.04
CA ASP A 49 -6.91 0.05 -14.12
C ASP A 49 -5.77 -0.51 -15.01
N ASP A 50 -4.78 0.32 -15.35
CA ASP A 50 -3.63 -0.12 -16.16
C ASP A 50 -2.77 -1.13 -15.38
N PHE A 51 -2.61 -0.91 -14.08
CA PHE A 51 -1.94 -1.84 -13.18
C PHE A 51 -2.70 -3.17 -13.08
N LYS A 52 -4.03 -3.12 -12.91
CA LYS A 52 -4.89 -4.30 -12.85
C LYS A 52 -4.82 -5.11 -14.14
N ALA A 53 -4.79 -4.45 -15.30
CA ALA A 53 -4.62 -5.12 -16.59
C ALA A 53 -3.29 -5.88 -16.71
N GLN A 54 -2.22 -5.46 -16.01
CA GLN A 54 -1.00 -6.27 -15.91
C GLN A 54 -1.22 -7.51 -15.07
N ILE A 55 -1.81 -7.36 -13.89
CA ILE A 55 -2.07 -8.47 -12.96
C ILE A 55 -2.97 -9.54 -13.59
N GLU A 56 -3.96 -9.14 -14.40
CA GLU A 56 -4.84 -10.06 -15.14
C GLU A 56 -4.10 -10.95 -16.15
N GLN A 57 -2.89 -10.56 -16.58
CA GLN A 57 -2.04 -11.37 -17.46
C GLN A 57 -1.26 -12.46 -16.70
N GLY A 58 -1.39 -12.54 -15.37
CA GLY A 58 -0.71 -13.55 -14.55
C GLY A 58 0.78 -13.28 -14.31
N VAL A 59 1.19 -12.02 -14.41
CA VAL A 59 2.60 -11.60 -14.24
C VAL A 59 3.08 -11.75 -12.78
N SER A 60 4.37 -12.02 -12.66
CA SER A 60 5.10 -12.06 -11.39
C SER A 60 5.33 -10.66 -10.80
N ASP A 61 5.73 -10.60 -9.53
CA ASP A 61 6.05 -9.34 -8.86
C ASP A 61 7.20 -8.60 -9.55
N GLN A 62 8.19 -9.36 -10.03
CA GLN A 62 9.33 -8.81 -10.75
C GLN A 62 8.90 -8.19 -12.08
N GLU A 63 7.99 -8.83 -12.81
CA GLU A 63 7.44 -8.29 -14.05
C GLU A 63 6.60 -7.02 -13.80
N ILE A 64 5.88 -6.93 -12.67
CA ILE A 64 5.20 -5.69 -12.25
C ILE A 64 6.19 -4.56 -11.95
N VAL A 65 7.31 -4.88 -11.29
CA VAL A 65 8.39 -3.90 -11.04
C VAL A 65 8.96 -3.39 -12.36
N GLU A 66 9.23 -4.28 -13.29
CA GLU A 66 9.73 -3.92 -14.62
C GLU A 66 8.74 -3.05 -15.39
N TRP A 67 7.45 -3.42 -15.35
CA TRP A 67 6.38 -2.61 -15.93
C TRP A 67 6.33 -1.22 -15.31
N LEU A 68 6.33 -1.09 -13.98
CA LEU A 68 6.33 0.22 -13.30
C LEU A 68 7.57 1.05 -13.67
N ASN A 69 8.74 0.43 -13.76
CA ASN A 69 9.97 1.13 -14.14
C ASN A 69 9.93 1.67 -15.59
N GLN A 70 9.14 1.04 -16.47
CA GLN A 70 9.03 1.41 -17.88
C GLN A 70 7.83 2.31 -18.20
N ASN A 71 6.77 2.30 -17.37
CA ASN A 71 5.51 2.99 -17.63
C ASN A 71 5.26 4.15 -16.66
N GLY A 72 4.47 5.13 -17.10
CA GLY A 72 4.21 6.36 -16.35
C GLY A 72 5.43 7.28 -16.25
N GLU A 73 5.51 8.07 -15.18
CA GLU A 73 6.61 9.01 -14.96
C GLU A 73 7.92 8.27 -14.63
N LYS A 74 9.00 8.58 -15.34
CA LYS A 74 10.32 7.99 -15.08
C LYS A 74 10.85 8.49 -13.74
N LYS A 75 11.28 7.57 -12.88
CA LYS A 75 11.89 7.86 -11.57
C LYS A 75 13.27 7.23 -11.48
N THR A 76 14.23 7.93 -10.91
CA THR A 76 15.54 7.34 -10.60
C THR A 76 15.45 6.44 -9.36
N ALA A 77 16.48 5.62 -9.14
CA ALA A 77 16.55 4.79 -7.94
C ALA A 77 16.55 5.63 -6.65
N GLU A 78 17.20 6.79 -6.68
CA GLU A 78 17.22 7.74 -5.56
C GLU A 78 15.85 8.35 -5.29
N GLU A 79 15.09 8.67 -6.35
CA GLU A 79 13.73 9.19 -6.21
C GLU A 79 12.78 8.14 -5.65
N ILE A 80 12.86 6.90 -6.13
CA ILE A 80 12.07 5.77 -5.61
C ILE A 80 12.40 5.55 -4.13
N LYS A 81 13.69 5.54 -3.77
CA LYS A 81 14.11 5.37 -2.39
C LYS A 81 13.58 6.48 -1.49
N ARG A 82 13.76 7.75 -1.90
CA ARG A 82 13.30 8.91 -1.14
C ARG A 82 11.79 8.88 -0.94
N TRP A 83 11.04 8.64 -2.00
CA TRP A 83 9.58 8.52 -1.93
C TRP A 83 9.15 7.37 -1.01
N ALA A 84 9.79 6.20 -1.11
CA ALA A 84 9.47 5.07 -0.26
C ALA A 84 9.76 5.35 1.24
N ASP A 85 10.86 6.03 1.54
CA ASP A 85 11.19 6.48 2.90
C ASP A 85 10.16 7.50 3.43
N GLU A 86 9.71 8.44 2.59
CA GLU A 86 8.69 9.43 2.94
C GLU A 86 7.32 8.78 3.20
N VAL A 87 6.89 7.84 2.35
CA VAL A 87 5.63 7.11 2.51
C VAL A 87 5.64 6.28 3.80
N GLU A 88 6.73 5.58 4.09
CA GLU A 88 6.87 4.78 5.31
C GLU A 88 6.85 5.63 6.59
N GLY A 89 7.44 6.83 6.54
CA GLY A 89 7.42 7.81 7.63
C GLY A 89 6.12 8.63 7.74
N SER A 90 5.22 8.54 6.75
CA SER A 90 4.00 9.32 6.72
C SER A 90 2.93 8.82 7.70
N SER A 91 2.03 9.72 8.09
CA SER A 91 0.87 9.37 8.92
C SER A 91 -0.38 10.02 8.37
N LEU A 92 -1.45 9.22 8.22
CA LEU A 92 -2.78 9.71 7.86
C LEU A 92 -3.32 10.73 8.87
N TYR A 93 -2.77 10.78 10.09
CA TYR A 93 -3.08 11.81 11.07
C TYR A 93 -2.86 13.24 10.55
N HIS A 94 -1.86 13.44 9.68
CA HIS A 94 -1.55 14.76 9.11
C HIS A 94 -2.46 15.17 7.95
N HIS A 95 -3.36 14.29 7.52
CA HIS A 95 -4.31 14.52 6.43
C HIS A 95 -5.70 14.81 7.02
N PRO A 96 -6.18 16.07 7.03
CA PRO A 96 -7.42 16.43 7.71
C PRO A 96 -8.63 15.57 7.30
N GLU A 97 -8.69 15.18 6.03
CA GLU A 97 -9.77 14.38 5.46
C GLU A 97 -9.73 12.89 5.87
N LYS A 98 -8.60 12.42 6.40
CA LYS A 98 -8.39 11.03 6.85
C LYS A 98 -8.11 10.91 8.34
N ARG A 99 -7.88 12.04 9.02
CA ARG A 99 -7.44 12.09 10.43
C ARG A 99 -8.42 11.39 11.36
N ASP A 100 -9.71 11.65 11.21
CA ASP A 100 -10.72 11.11 12.13
C ASP A 100 -10.80 9.59 12.00
N PHE A 101 -10.93 9.08 10.77
CA PHE A 101 -10.88 7.65 10.47
C PHE A 101 -9.60 7.00 11.02
N PHE A 102 -8.43 7.57 10.71
CA PHE A 102 -7.16 7.04 11.19
C PHE A 102 -7.10 7.03 12.73
N SER A 103 -7.58 8.09 13.38
CA SER A 103 -7.57 8.19 14.83
C SER A 103 -8.48 7.13 15.46
N GLU A 104 -9.66 6.89 14.88
CA GLU A 104 -10.56 5.83 15.34
C GLU A 104 -9.91 4.44 15.23
N GLU A 105 -9.34 4.08 14.08
CA GLU A 105 -8.70 2.78 13.87
C GLU A 105 -7.48 2.57 14.77
N VAL A 106 -6.63 3.58 14.91
CA VAL A 106 -5.43 3.52 15.75
C VAL A 106 -5.80 3.40 17.24
N ASN A 107 -6.84 4.12 17.68
CA ASN A 107 -7.31 4.03 19.07
C ASN A 107 -7.87 2.65 19.42
N LYS A 108 -8.53 1.94 18.49
CA LYS A 108 -9.01 0.56 18.70
C LYS A 108 -7.87 -0.40 19.07
N LEU A 109 -6.66 -0.10 18.61
CA LEU A 109 -5.46 -0.88 18.87
C LEU A 109 -4.65 -0.36 20.07
N GLY A 110 -5.15 0.66 20.79
CA GLY A 110 -4.49 1.23 21.96
C GLY A 110 -3.25 2.07 21.65
N LEU A 111 -3.12 2.54 20.41
CA LEU A 111 -2.00 3.37 19.93
C LEU A 111 -2.35 4.88 20.00
N ASP A 112 -1.35 5.76 19.93
CA ASP A 112 -1.52 7.23 19.93
C ASP A 112 -1.55 7.76 18.48
N PRO A 113 -2.70 8.22 17.96
CA PRO A 113 -2.83 8.67 16.57
C PRO A 113 -1.84 9.78 16.18
N SER A 114 -1.42 10.61 17.13
CA SER A 114 -0.49 11.72 16.87
C SER A 114 0.98 11.29 16.73
N LYS A 115 1.31 10.05 17.13
CA LYS A 115 2.66 9.49 17.12
C LYS A 115 2.82 8.25 16.23
N THR A 116 1.71 7.65 15.83
CA THR A 116 1.70 6.42 15.03
C THR A 116 1.74 6.74 13.54
N THR A 117 2.65 6.08 12.83
CA THR A 117 2.70 6.15 11.36
C THR A 117 1.63 5.24 10.75
N THR A 118 1.25 5.51 9.51
CA THR A 118 0.31 4.64 8.78
C THR A 118 0.84 3.20 8.71
N PHE A 119 2.15 3.04 8.54
CA PHE A 119 2.80 1.73 8.46
C PHE A 119 2.86 1.01 9.81
N GLU A 120 3.07 1.72 10.92
CA GLU A 120 3.00 1.13 12.25
C GLU A 120 1.58 0.63 12.55
N TRP A 121 0.56 1.45 12.29
CA TRP A 121 -0.83 1.06 12.42
C TRP A 121 -1.14 -0.22 11.63
N LEU A 122 -0.81 -0.26 10.34
CA LEU A 122 -1.05 -1.42 9.47
C LEU A 122 -0.34 -2.70 9.93
N GLU A 123 0.86 -2.61 10.49
CA GLU A 123 1.54 -3.81 11.02
C GLU A 123 0.90 -4.34 12.30
N VAL A 124 0.45 -3.45 13.18
CA VAL A 124 -0.26 -3.85 14.39
C VAL A 124 -1.62 -4.44 14.04
N ASP A 125 -2.33 -3.81 13.10
CA ASP A 125 -3.61 -4.29 12.57
C ASP A 125 -3.48 -5.66 11.90
N ASP A 126 -2.56 -5.83 10.94
CA ASP A 126 -2.28 -7.12 10.29
C ASP A 126 -2.01 -8.22 11.36
N ARG A 127 -1.19 -7.91 12.38
CA ARG A 127 -0.85 -8.88 13.45
C ARG A 127 -2.05 -9.27 14.29
N VAL A 128 -2.93 -8.33 14.63
CA VAL A 128 -4.15 -8.61 15.42
C VAL A 128 -5.14 -9.43 14.61
N SER A 129 -5.39 -9.05 13.36
CA SER A 129 -6.31 -9.74 12.46
C SER A 129 -5.88 -11.19 12.22
N HIS A 130 -4.61 -11.45 11.92
CA HIS A 130 -4.11 -12.81 11.74
C HIS A 130 -4.11 -13.66 13.03
N ALA A 131 -3.95 -13.03 14.20
CA ALA A 131 -4.05 -13.75 15.47
C ALA A 131 -5.50 -14.17 15.79
N GLN A 132 -6.49 -13.38 15.35
CA GLN A 132 -7.92 -13.71 15.49
C GLN A 132 -8.36 -14.81 14.52
N GLU A 133 -7.82 -14.83 13.30
CA GLU A 133 -8.09 -15.91 12.32
C GLU A 133 -7.51 -17.27 12.74
N ALA A 134 -6.47 -17.27 13.58
CA ALA A 134 -5.80 -18.48 14.05
C ALA A 134 -6.38 -19.08 15.34
N ALA A 135 -7.36 -18.41 15.98
CA ALA A 135 -7.98 -18.80 17.25
C ALA A 135 -9.34 -19.50 17.03
#